data_AF-A0A6I3XIG4-F1
#
_entry.id   AF-A0A6I3XIG4-F1
#
_cell.length_a   1.000
_cell.length_b   1.000
_cell.length_c   1.000
_cell.angle_alpha   90.00
_cell.angle_beta   90.00
_cell.angle_gamma   90.00
#
_symmetry.space_group_name_H-M   'P 1'
#
loop_
_entity.id
_entity.type
_entity.pdbx_description
1 polymer ?
#
loop_
_entity_poly.entity_id
_entity_poly.type
_entity_poly.pdbx_seq_one_letter_code
_entity_poly.pdbx_strand_id
1 'polypeptide(L)'
;MDNNKITLFQHGLRSILSDNAERLFDFQLLAMECAIAEGWKAFYAQEILFKEQLPAPLINELGKEYAIESLRCEIWRDVSQSGSSYRSPFFTQLYKHPERLVEYRNFLNVGALDTGAAPMPAPLDRTANTVLRQRIVTDHKHWWYESRANALDWYVESTMQAELTPPLLGEEREPVTPVRDLATALVDDAQYWKAVHQSRWNLISNGTEYGAFMKPDWNLHLMAALAPDFPYSAALSTGKRLIFVYEGDGALAWALMIDKTDGSPTYRYPPRLVLIRRVQKKKLKDDDILFANVDGWFVSRGSGARCLETELLFHLPRCRRMIEFYTPFLAEAIEYAM
;
A
#
# COMPACT_ATOMS: atom_id res chain seq x y z
N MET A 1 -8.56 -27.23 -14.77
CA MET A 1 -8.70 -26.37 -15.96
C MET A 1 -7.52 -26.61 -16.88
N ASP A 2 -7.78 -26.84 -18.15
CA ASP A 2 -6.76 -26.76 -19.21
C ASP A 2 -6.30 -25.29 -19.41
N ASN A 3 -5.25 -25.08 -20.21
CA ASN A 3 -4.66 -23.75 -20.40
C ASN A 3 -5.62 -22.75 -21.10
N ASN A 4 -6.54 -23.23 -21.94
CA ASN A 4 -7.50 -22.37 -22.62
C ASN A 4 -8.53 -21.84 -21.63
N LYS A 5 -9.06 -22.69 -20.76
CA LYS A 5 -9.98 -22.28 -19.68
C LYS A 5 -9.34 -21.32 -18.69
N ILE A 6 -8.04 -21.47 -18.41
CA ILE A 6 -7.31 -20.54 -17.54
C ILE A 6 -7.21 -19.16 -18.19
N THR A 7 -6.89 -19.09 -19.47
CA THR A 7 -6.80 -17.82 -20.20
C THR A 7 -8.17 -17.13 -20.25
N LEU A 8 -9.23 -17.88 -20.53
CA LEU A 8 -10.61 -17.38 -20.50
C LEU A 8 -11.00 -16.88 -19.10
N PHE A 9 -10.65 -17.61 -18.06
CA PHE A 9 -10.88 -17.21 -16.67
C PHE A 9 -10.15 -15.91 -16.32
N GLN A 10 -8.86 -15.79 -16.61
CA GLN A 10 -8.08 -14.60 -16.30
C GLN A 10 -8.63 -13.37 -17.04
N HIS A 11 -8.94 -13.52 -18.32
CA HIS A 11 -9.54 -12.46 -19.11
C HIS A 11 -10.94 -12.08 -18.59
N GLY A 12 -11.78 -13.08 -18.29
CA GLY A 12 -13.12 -12.88 -17.72
C GLY A 12 -13.08 -12.13 -16.40
N LEU A 13 -12.22 -12.56 -15.46
CA LEU A 13 -12.03 -11.89 -14.17
C LEU A 13 -11.58 -10.44 -14.34
N ARG A 14 -10.58 -10.19 -15.20
CA ARG A 14 -10.09 -8.83 -15.47
C ARG A 14 -11.17 -7.96 -16.09
N SER A 15 -11.98 -8.49 -17.00
CA SER A 15 -13.12 -7.77 -17.60
C SER A 15 -14.14 -7.39 -16.54
N ILE A 16 -14.63 -8.36 -15.76
CA ILE A 16 -15.63 -8.14 -14.71
C ILE A 16 -15.15 -7.10 -13.70
N LEU A 17 -13.89 -7.20 -13.23
CA LEU A 17 -13.31 -6.24 -12.30
C LEU A 17 -13.12 -4.85 -12.92
N SER A 18 -12.73 -4.77 -14.19
CA SER A 18 -12.57 -3.51 -14.92
C SER A 18 -13.91 -2.78 -15.11
N ASP A 19 -14.98 -3.52 -15.36
CA ASP A 19 -16.35 -3.00 -15.46
C ASP A 19 -16.88 -2.54 -14.10
N ASN A 20 -16.42 -3.19 -13.01
CA ASN A 20 -16.76 -2.85 -11.63
C ASN A 20 -15.68 -2.01 -10.91
N ALA A 21 -14.78 -1.34 -11.64
CA ALA A 21 -13.64 -0.63 -11.05
C ALA A 21 -14.05 0.49 -10.08
N GLU A 22 -15.22 1.11 -10.28
CA GLU A 22 -15.79 2.08 -9.33
C GLU A 22 -16.10 1.45 -7.97
N ARG A 23 -16.67 0.24 -7.95
CA ARG A 23 -16.95 -0.48 -6.70
C ARG A 23 -15.65 -0.84 -5.97
N LEU A 24 -14.59 -1.15 -6.70
CA LEU A 24 -13.26 -1.40 -6.13
C LEU A 24 -12.66 -0.10 -5.54
N PHE A 25 -12.82 1.03 -6.22
CA PHE A 25 -12.39 2.32 -5.71
C PHE A 25 -13.11 2.68 -4.40
N ASP A 26 -14.44 2.59 -4.37
CA ASP A 26 -15.24 2.89 -3.18
C ASP A 26 -14.88 1.93 -2.02
N PHE A 27 -14.64 0.64 -2.33
CA PHE A 27 -14.17 -0.33 -1.36
C PHE A 27 -12.80 0.04 -0.77
N GLN A 28 -11.85 0.49 -1.60
CA GLN A 28 -10.52 0.89 -1.12
C GLN A 28 -10.59 2.09 -0.18
N LEU A 29 -11.44 3.08 -0.46
CA LEU A 29 -11.68 4.21 0.43
C LEU A 29 -12.30 3.76 1.76
N LEU A 30 -13.33 2.92 1.71
CA LEU A 30 -13.95 2.38 2.92
C LEU A 30 -12.95 1.56 3.75
N ALA A 31 -12.13 0.74 3.11
CA ALA A 31 -11.11 -0.07 3.78
C ALA A 31 -10.05 0.79 4.48
N MET A 32 -9.71 1.95 3.91
CA MET A 32 -8.86 2.95 4.56
C MET A 32 -9.54 3.52 5.82
N GLU A 33 -10.80 3.98 5.73
CA GLU A 33 -11.52 4.53 6.90
C GLU A 33 -11.63 3.50 8.03
N CYS A 34 -11.98 2.25 7.69
CA CYS A 34 -12.04 1.17 8.66
C CYS A 34 -10.68 0.94 9.34
N ALA A 35 -9.59 0.89 8.57
CA ALA A 35 -8.26 0.70 9.13
C ALA A 35 -7.85 1.87 10.05
N ILE A 36 -8.16 3.12 9.68
CA ILE A 36 -7.94 4.30 10.54
C ILE A 36 -8.72 4.16 11.86
N ALA A 37 -9.98 3.76 11.79
CA ALA A 37 -10.84 3.55 12.96
C ALA A 37 -10.36 2.40 13.86
N GLU A 38 -9.73 1.38 13.27
CA GLU A 38 -9.09 0.24 13.96
C GLU A 38 -7.74 0.60 14.61
N GLY A 39 -7.30 1.86 14.52
CA GLY A 39 -6.08 2.34 15.15
C GLY A 39 -4.86 2.37 14.23
N TRP A 40 -4.99 2.05 12.95
CA TRP A 40 -3.88 2.00 11.99
C TRP A 40 -3.54 3.37 11.36
N LYS A 41 -3.67 4.45 12.14
CA LYS A 41 -3.47 5.84 11.68
C LYS A 41 -2.08 6.11 11.13
N ALA A 42 -1.07 5.40 11.65
CA ALA A 42 0.33 5.52 11.23
C ALA A 42 0.54 5.28 9.72
N PHE A 43 -0.28 4.40 9.13
CA PHE A 43 -0.22 4.05 7.70
C PHE A 43 -0.98 5.03 6.80
N TYR A 44 -1.76 5.95 7.39
CA TYR A 44 -2.60 6.92 6.69
C TYR A 44 -2.43 8.35 7.19
N ALA A 45 -1.24 8.68 7.73
CA ALA A 45 -1.02 9.96 8.40
C ALA A 45 -1.14 11.16 7.45
N GLN A 46 -0.80 10.97 6.17
CA GLN A 46 -0.95 12.01 5.15
C GLN A 46 -2.43 12.22 4.82
N GLU A 47 -3.18 11.14 4.66
CA GLU A 47 -4.61 11.14 4.35
C GLU A 47 -5.42 11.77 5.50
N ILE A 48 -5.07 11.48 6.75
CA ILE A 48 -5.67 12.11 7.94
C ILE A 48 -5.39 13.61 7.93
N LEU A 49 -4.13 14.03 7.79
CA LEU A 49 -3.77 15.45 7.77
C LEU A 49 -4.46 16.18 6.61
N PHE A 50 -4.55 15.57 5.44
CA PHE A 50 -5.22 16.19 4.30
C PHE A 50 -6.72 16.34 4.51
N LYS A 51 -7.39 15.39 5.17
CA LYS A 51 -8.81 15.56 5.57
C LYS A 51 -9.03 16.73 6.51
N GLU A 52 -8.07 16.97 7.41
CA GLU A 52 -8.16 18.05 8.38
C GLU A 52 -7.86 19.43 7.76
N GLN A 53 -6.88 19.48 6.85
CA GLN A 53 -6.30 20.75 6.36
C GLN A 53 -6.79 21.18 4.98
N LEU A 54 -7.40 20.28 4.19
CA LEU A 54 -7.86 20.59 2.85
C LEU A 54 -9.39 20.69 2.77
N PRO A 55 -9.93 21.57 1.92
CA PRO A 55 -11.38 21.66 1.73
C PRO A 55 -11.91 20.40 1.04
N ALA A 56 -13.07 19.95 1.51
CA ALA A 56 -13.82 18.89 0.85
C ALA A 56 -14.35 19.34 -0.53
N PRO A 57 -14.53 18.39 -1.48
CA PRO A 57 -14.12 16.99 -1.39
C PRO A 57 -12.62 16.83 -1.71
N LEU A 58 -11.95 15.89 -1.01
CA LEU A 58 -10.52 15.60 -1.27
C LEU A 58 -10.27 14.96 -2.64
N ILE A 59 -11.29 14.27 -3.15
CA ILE A 59 -11.35 13.71 -4.48
C ILE A 59 -12.61 14.27 -5.12
N ASN A 60 -12.46 15.07 -6.18
CA ASN A 60 -13.62 15.51 -6.96
C ASN A 60 -13.97 14.51 -8.06
N GLU A 61 -15.04 14.75 -8.82
CA GLU A 61 -15.49 13.83 -9.88
C GLU A 61 -14.38 13.47 -10.88
N LEU A 62 -13.60 14.47 -11.34
CA LEU A 62 -12.48 14.22 -12.24
C LEU A 62 -11.35 13.39 -11.58
N GLY A 63 -11.10 13.61 -10.29
CA GLY A 63 -10.18 12.82 -9.49
C GLY A 63 -10.63 11.37 -9.30
N LYS A 64 -11.93 11.16 -9.12
CA LYS A 64 -12.56 9.83 -9.00
C LYS A 64 -12.48 9.09 -10.33
N GLU A 65 -12.85 9.73 -11.44
CA GLU A 65 -12.77 9.15 -12.79
C GLU A 65 -11.33 8.73 -13.12
N TYR A 66 -10.35 9.60 -12.81
CA TYR A 66 -8.93 9.27 -12.98
C TYR A 66 -8.49 8.07 -12.14
N ALA A 67 -8.91 7.99 -10.87
CA ALA A 67 -8.57 6.89 -9.99
C ALA A 67 -9.17 5.56 -10.49
N ILE A 68 -10.42 5.58 -10.95
CA ILE A 68 -11.09 4.42 -11.54
C ILE A 68 -10.36 3.95 -12.80
N GLU A 69 -9.98 4.87 -13.68
CA GLU A 69 -9.21 4.55 -14.89
C GLU A 69 -7.80 4.03 -14.58
N SER A 70 -7.18 4.54 -13.52
CA SER A 70 -5.91 4.02 -13.02
C SER A 70 -6.05 2.58 -12.53
N LEU A 71 -7.13 2.29 -11.78
CA LEU A 71 -7.45 0.93 -11.34
C LEU A 71 -7.70 0.00 -12.53
N ARG A 72 -8.41 0.45 -13.57
CA ARG A 72 -8.58 -0.33 -14.81
C ARG A 72 -7.22 -0.66 -15.42
N CYS A 73 -6.32 0.31 -15.52
CA CYS A 73 -4.96 0.05 -15.99
C CYS A 73 -4.23 -1.00 -15.11
N GLU A 74 -4.33 -0.93 -13.78
CA GLU A 74 -3.72 -1.91 -12.88
C GLU A 74 -4.33 -3.32 -13.00
N ILE A 75 -5.65 -3.44 -13.11
CA ILE A 75 -6.36 -4.72 -13.30
C ILE A 75 -5.85 -5.45 -14.55
N TRP A 76 -5.59 -4.70 -15.63
CA TRP A 76 -5.08 -5.20 -16.90
C TRP A 76 -3.55 -5.22 -17.02
N ARG A 77 -2.83 -4.88 -15.95
CA ARG A 77 -1.36 -4.99 -15.90
C ARG A 77 -0.98 -6.43 -15.58
N ASP A 78 -0.07 -6.99 -16.35
CA ASP A 78 0.54 -8.28 -16.04
C ASP A 78 1.59 -8.11 -14.91
N VAL A 79 1.70 -9.10 -14.02
CA VAL A 79 2.53 -9.00 -12.80
C VAL A 79 3.99 -8.65 -13.09
N SER A 80 4.53 -9.11 -14.22
CA SER A 80 5.91 -8.90 -14.65
C SER A 80 6.12 -7.66 -15.52
N GLN A 81 5.05 -6.93 -15.87
CA GLN A 81 5.11 -5.80 -16.80
C GLN A 81 4.90 -4.46 -16.08
N SER A 82 5.64 -3.44 -16.51
CA SER A 82 5.43 -2.07 -16.07
C SER A 82 4.25 -1.39 -16.79
N GLY A 83 3.84 -1.91 -17.94
CA GLY A 83 2.78 -1.35 -18.78
C GLY A 83 1.45 -2.10 -18.66
N SER A 84 0.34 -1.39 -18.83
CA SER A 84 -0.98 -2.01 -18.98
C SER A 84 -1.31 -2.26 -20.45
N SER A 85 -1.99 -3.37 -20.72
CA SER A 85 -2.60 -3.64 -22.03
C SER A 85 -3.87 -2.82 -22.27
N TYR A 86 -4.52 -2.36 -21.20
CA TYR A 86 -5.70 -1.50 -21.28
C TYR A 86 -5.33 -0.13 -21.85
N ARG A 87 -6.18 0.37 -22.75
CA ARG A 87 -6.04 1.69 -23.38
C ARG A 87 -7.20 2.54 -22.93
N SER A 88 -6.97 3.36 -21.90
CA SER A 88 -7.97 4.28 -21.36
C SER A 88 -8.33 5.37 -22.40
N PRO A 89 -9.60 5.44 -22.85
CA PRO A 89 -10.07 6.56 -23.66
C PRO A 89 -9.99 7.86 -22.87
N PHE A 90 -10.27 7.81 -21.57
CA PHE A 90 -10.18 8.93 -20.66
C PHE A 90 -8.75 9.49 -20.60
N PHE A 91 -7.73 8.68 -20.32
CA PHE A 91 -6.33 9.16 -20.33
C PHE A 91 -5.93 9.67 -21.71
N THR A 92 -6.36 9.03 -22.79
CA THR A 92 -6.09 9.51 -24.15
C THR A 92 -6.68 10.91 -24.38
N GLN A 93 -7.91 11.15 -23.95
CA GLN A 93 -8.53 12.49 -24.02
C GLN A 93 -7.82 13.49 -23.11
N LEU A 94 -7.43 13.05 -21.90
CA LEU A 94 -6.76 13.86 -20.90
C LEU A 94 -5.38 14.34 -21.38
N TYR A 95 -4.61 13.48 -22.04
CA TYR A 95 -3.33 13.84 -22.66
C TYR A 95 -3.49 14.76 -23.87
N LYS A 96 -4.62 14.71 -24.57
CA LYS A 96 -4.94 15.59 -25.71
C LYS A 96 -5.46 16.96 -25.28
N HIS A 97 -6.03 17.06 -24.08
CA HIS A 97 -6.69 18.26 -23.55
C HIS A 97 -6.21 18.59 -22.12
N PRO A 98 -4.92 18.88 -21.92
CA PRO A 98 -4.35 19.13 -20.59
C PRO A 98 -4.96 20.34 -19.87
N GLU A 99 -5.60 21.27 -20.58
CA GLU A 99 -6.35 22.39 -20.00
C GLU A 99 -7.50 21.96 -19.09
N ARG A 100 -8.08 20.77 -19.34
CA ARG A 100 -9.16 20.21 -18.50
C ARG A 100 -8.67 19.78 -17.12
N LEU A 101 -7.35 19.78 -16.89
CA LEU A 101 -6.71 19.37 -15.64
C LEU A 101 -6.70 20.43 -14.56
N VAL A 102 -6.99 21.69 -14.89
CA VAL A 102 -7.03 22.78 -13.90
C VAL A 102 -8.01 22.47 -12.76
N GLU A 103 -9.02 21.65 -13.04
CA GLU A 103 -10.03 21.23 -12.07
C GLU A 103 -9.69 19.92 -11.35
N TYR A 104 -8.63 19.19 -11.72
CA TYR A 104 -8.31 17.88 -11.14
C TYR A 104 -7.96 17.97 -9.65
N ARG A 105 -8.62 17.15 -8.83
CA ARG A 105 -8.33 17.02 -7.39
C ARG A 105 -8.40 15.54 -6.98
N ASN A 106 -7.25 14.98 -6.64
CA ASN A 106 -7.16 13.74 -5.87
C ASN A 106 -6.00 13.89 -4.88
N PHE A 107 -6.30 14.38 -3.69
CA PHE A 107 -5.27 14.62 -2.67
C PHE A 107 -4.81 13.34 -1.97
N LEU A 108 -5.56 12.24 -2.07
CA LEU A 108 -5.24 10.96 -1.43
C LEU A 108 -4.18 10.13 -2.20
N ASN A 109 -3.99 10.38 -3.51
CA ASN A 109 -3.02 9.65 -4.33
C ASN A 109 -1.70 10.41 -4.61
N VAL A 110 -1.41 11.49 -3.88
CA VAL A 110 -0.18 12.29 -4.07
C VAL A 110 1.07 11.59 -3.48
N GLY A 111 0.90 10.43 -2.84
CA GLY A 111 1.95 9.67 -2.13
C GLY A 111 3.17 9.22 -2.97
N ALA A 112 3.11 9.31 -4.30
CA ALA A 112 4.25 9.01 -5.18
C ALA A 112 5.28 10.16 -5.31
N LEU A 113 4.98 11.37 -4.86
CA LEU A 113 5.87 12.52 -5.05
C LEU A 113 6.88 12.75 -3.92
N ASP A 114 6.61 12.26 -2.71
CA ASP A 114 7.33 12.68 -1.49
C ASP A 114 8.13 11.57 -0.80
N THR A 115 8.15 10.34 -1.33
CA THR A 115 8.94 9.23 -0.75
C THR A 115 10.35 9.10 -1.35
N GLY A 116 10.68 9.87 -2.39
CA GLY A 116 11.96 9.76 -3.12
C GLY A 116 12.21 8.37 -3.78
N ALA A 117 11.25 7.46 -3.66
CA ALA A 117 11.37 6.05 -4.03
C ALA A 117 10.36 5.60 -5.10
N ALA A 118 9.42 6.46 -5.50
CA ALA A 118 8.48 6.12 -6.57
C ALA A 118 9.06 6.43 -7.96
N PRO A 119 8.86 5.55 -8.96
CA PRO A 119 9.12 5.87 -10.36
C PRO A 119 8.28 7.08 -10.78
N MET A 120 8.82 7.89 -11.70
CA MET A 120 8.34 9.23 -12.06
C MET A 120 6.82 9.44 -11.89
N PRO A 121 6.40 10.44 -11.10
CA PRO A 121 4.98 10.75 -10.90
C PRO A 121 4.32 11.07 -12.25
N ALA A 122 3.07 10.65 -12.43
CA ALA A 122 2.33 10.92 -13.64
C ALA A 122 2.29 12.45 -13.85
N PRO A 123 2.34 12.95 -15.10
CA PRO A 123 2.23 14.40 -15.37
C PRO A 123 1.04 15.09 -14.69
N LEU A 124 0.02 14.30 -14.36
CA LEU A 124 -1.26 14.69 -13.76
C LEU A 124 -1.18 14.84 -12.24
N ASP A 125 -0.31 14.04 -11.60
CA ASP A 125 0.07 14.22 -10.21
C ASP A 125 0.74 15.59 -10.00
N ARG A 126 1.34 16.18 -11.05
CA ARG A 126 1.90 17.54 -10.97
C ARG A 126 0.82 18.61 -10.84
N THR A 127 -0.39 18.43 -11.37
CA THR A 127 -1.48 19.43 -11.25
C THR A 127 -2.13 19.37 -9.88
N ALA A 128 -2.48 18.18 -9.38
CA ALA A 128 -2.92 18.03 -7.98
C ALA A 128 -1.83 18.46 -7.01
N ASN A 129 -0.56 18.11 -7.26
CA ASN A 129 0.57 18.60 -6.48
C ASN A 129 0.77 20.11 -6.62
N THR A 130 0.43 20.75 -7.73
CA THR A 130 0.50 22.22 -7.85
C THR A 130 -0.59 22.89 -7.03
N VAL A 131 -1.82 22.38 -7.03
CA VAL A 131 -2.92 22.89 -6.18
C VAL A 131 -2.67 22.59 -4.70
N LEU A 132 -2.17 21.39 -4.39
CA LEU A 132 -1.70 20.99 -3.07
C LEU A 132 -0.54 21.89 -2.62
N ARG A 133 0.46 22.15 -3.48
CA ARG A 133 1.56 23.08 -3.19
C ARG A 133 1.08 24.52 -3.03
N GLN A 134 0.14 24.98 -3.84
CA GLN A 134 -0.39 26.34 -3.69
C GLN A 134 -1.18 26.54 -2.40
N ARG A 135 -1.78 25.50 -1.82
CA ARG A 135 -2.59 25.61 -0.60
C ARG A 135 -1.84 25.13 0.65
N ILE A 136 -1.31 23.91 0.62
CA ILE A 136 -0.51 23.37 1.71
C ILE A 136 0.89 23.98 1.71
N VAL A 137 1.59 24.10 0.58
CA VAL A 137 2.93 24.72 0.58
C VAL A 137 2.86 26.26 0.64
N THR A 138 1.68 26.90 0.67
CA THR A 138 1.60 28.35 0.99
C THR A 138 1.17 28.57 2.44
N ASP A 139 0.15 27.84 2.90
CA ASP A 139 -0.46 28.08 4.22
C ASP A 139 0.04 27.11 5.31
N HIS A 140 0.59 25.95 4.92
CA HIS A 140 0.98 24.84 5.81
C HIS A 140 2.28 24.17 5.35
N LYS A 141 3.34 24.92 4.98
CA LYS A 141 4.64 24.34 4.48
C LYS A 141 5.23 23.28 5.42
N HIS A 142 4.85 23.31 6.68
CA HIS A 142 5.28 22.38 7.70
C HIS A 142 4.57 21.02 7.71
N TRP A 143 3.52 20.84 6.90
CA TRP A 143 2.69 19.62 6.85
C TRP A 143 3.52 18.34 6.74
N TRP A 144 4.63 18.38 6.00
CA TRP A 144 5.50 17.23 5.80
C TRP A 144 6.18 16.82 7.11
N TYR A 145 6.62 17.80 7.91
CA TYR A 145 7.22 17.54 9.21
C TYR A 145 6.19 17.01 10.20
N GLU A 146 5.00 17.61 10.21
CA GLU A 146 3.85 17.19 11.02
C GLU A 146 3.41 15.76 10.69
N SER A 147 3.13 15.49 9.42
CA SER A 147 2.73 14.16 8.94
C SER A 147 3.79 13.11 9.26
N ARG A 148 5.08 13.43 9.12
CA ARG A 148 6.16 12.51 9.45
C ARG A 148 6.29 12.26 10.96
N ALA A 149 6.12 13.29 11.79
CA ALA A 149 6.15 13.16 13.24
C ALA A 149 4.96 12.33 13.73
N ASN A 150 3.76 12.68 13.31
CA ASN A 150 2.52 11.95 13.62
C ASN A 150 2.61 10.49 13.16
N ALA A 151 3.08 10.25 11.92
CA ALA A 151 3.24 8.89 11.42
C ALA A 151 4.20 8.05 12.27
N LEU A 152 5.30 8.64 12.76
CA LEU A 152 6.25 7.92 13.60
C LEU A 152 5.66 7.64 14.99
N ASP A 153 5.07 8.64 15.63
CA ASP A 153 4.52 8.50 16.98
C ASP A 153 3.34 7.53 17.00
N TRP A 154 2.41 7.65 16.04
CA TRP A 154 1.32 6.68 15.87
C TRP A 154 1.83 5.29 15.48
N TYR A 155 2.96 5.18 14.79
CA TYR A 155 3.53 3.88 14.47
C TYR A 155 4.02 3.18 15.75
N VAL A 156 4.71 3.92 16.64
CA VAL A 156 5.11 3.38 17.95
C VAL A 156 3.89 2.94 18.76
N GLU A 157 2.82 3.74 18.80
CA GLU A 157 1.56 3.35 19.43
C GLU A 157 0.98 2.08 18.80
N SER A 158 0.98 1.97 17.47
CA SER A 158 0.49 0.79 16.74
C SER A 158 1.32 -0.46 17.08
N THR A 159 2.62 -0.31 17.34
CA THR A 159 3.46 -1.44 17.75
C THR A 159 3.09 -2.01 19.12
N MET A 160 2.35 -1.29 19.96
CA MET A 160 1.86 -1.82 21.23
C MET A 160 0.83 -2.93 21.06
N GLN A 161 0.20 -3.04 19.87
CA GLN A 161 -0.71 -4.14 19.53
C GLN A 161 0.04 -5.45 19.21
N ALA A 162 1.34 -5.38 18.97
CA ALA A 162 2.16 -6.53 18.67
C ALA A 162 2.68 -7.15 19.98
N GLU A 163 2.58 -8.47 20.11
CA GLU A 163 2.84 -9.24 21.34
C GLU A 163 3.77 -10.44 21.12
N LEU A 164 3.93 -10.90 19.87
CA LEU A 164 4.71 -12.09 19.52
C LEU A 164 6.22 -11.84 19.37
N THR A 165 6.62 -10.57 19.35
CA THR A 165 8.02 -10.15 19.17
C THR A 165 8.49 -9.29 20.34
N PRO A 166 9.81 -9.11 20.51
CA PRO A 166 10.33 -8.16 21.50
C PRO A 166 9.83 -6.74 21.24
N PRO A 167 9.58 -5.93 22.28
CA PRO A 167 9.22 -4.52 22.13
C PRO A 167 10.20 -3.74 21.27
N LEU A 168 9.69 -2.72 20.57
CA LEU A 168 10.53 -1.80 19.82
C LEU A 168 11.47 -1.06 20.77
N LEU A 169 12.77 -1.04 20.44
CA LEU A 169 13.73 -0.25 21.19
C LEU A 169 13.60 1.23 20.80
N GLY A 170 13.25 2.05 21.77
CA GLY A 170 13.17 3.48 21.58
C GLY A 170 13.23 4.21 22.91
N GLU A 171 13.61 5.46 22.83
CA GLU A 171 13.63 6.39 23.96
C GLU A 171 12.77 7.61 23.62
N GLU A 172 12.14 8.18 24.63
CA GLU A 172 11.47 9.47 24.47
C GLU A 172 12.54 10.54 24.27
N ARG A 173 12.35 11.37 23.24
CA ARG A 173 13.23 12.49 22.96
C ARG A 173 13.00 13.59 23.97
N GLU A 174 14.10 14.21 24.39
CA GLU A 174 14.02 15.48 25.07
C GLU A 174 13.36 16.52 24.15
N PRO A 175 12.33 17.25 24.64
CA PRO A 175 11.69 18.30 23.86
C PRO A 175 12.70 19.36 23.45
N VAL A 176 12.78 19.65 22.15
CA VAL A 176 13.61 20.73 21.63
C VAL A 176 12.78 22.01 21.63
N THR A 177 13.36 23.10 22.16
CA THR A 177 12.73 24.42 22.04
C THR A 177 12.86 24.90 20.58
N PRO A 178 11.75 25.18 19.88
CA PRO A 178 11.82 25.69 18.51
C PRO A 178 12.44 27.09 18.48
N VAL A 179 13.56 27.24 17.77
CA VAL A 179 14.24 28.53 17.59
C VAL A 179 14.06 28.98 16.15
N ARG A 180 13.56 30.20 15.96
CA ARG A 180 13.38 30.83 14.65
C ARG A 180 14.69 31.40 14.14
N ASP A 181 15.06 31.09 12.91
CA ASP A 181 16.01 31.91 12.17
C ASP A 181 15.28 33.13 11.58
N LEU A 182 15.62 34.31 12.07
CA LEU A 182 15.02 35.57 11.60
C LEU A 182 15.51 35.98 10.20
N ALA A 183 16.62 35.41 9.72
CA ALA A 183 17.11 35.63 8.36
C ALA A 183 16.37 34.77 7.32
N THR A 184 15.66 33.73 7.76
CA THR A 184 14.92 32.80 6.89
C THR A 184 13.41 33.05 7.02
N ALA A 185 12.72 33.15 5.88
CA ALA A 185 11.27 33.22 5.85
C ALA A 185 10.66 32.03 6.62
N LEU A 186 9.66 32.26 7.47
CA LEU A 186 9.09 31.21 8.35
C LEU A 186 8.75 29.94 7.59
N VAL A 187 8.16 30.10 6.41
CA VAL A 187 7.75 29.01 5.55
C VAL A 187 8.93 28.11 5.12
N ASP A 188 10.14 28.66 4.99
CA ASP A 188 11.33 27.95 4.50
C ASP A 188 12.28 27.51 5.64
N ASP A 189 11.95 27.83 6.90
CA ASP A 189 12.76 27.45 8.06
C ASP A 189 12.52 25.99 8.47
N ALA A 190 13.17 25.09 7.73
CA ALA A 190 13.10 23.66 7.94
C ALA A 190 13.58 23.22 9.35
N GLN A 191 14.54 23.93 9.96
CA GLN A 191 15.04 23.57 11.29
C GLN A 191 13.99 23.90 12.36
N TYR A 192 13.38 25.08 12.26
CA TYR A 192 12.28 25.46 13.13
C TYR A 192 11.13 24.46 13.02
N TRP A 193 10.67 24.13 11.82
CA TRP A 193 9.53 23.20 11.66
C TRP A 193 9.82 21.77 12.13
N LYS A 194 11.07 21.29 12.00
CA LYS A 194 11.49 20.01 12.60
C LYS A 194 11.46 20.03 14.12
N ALA A 195 11.74 21.18 14.74
CA ALA A 195 11.68 21.34 16.18
C ALA A 195 10.22 21.49 16.67
N VAL A 196 9.38 22.22 15.94
CA VAL A 196 7.93 22.32 16.23
C VAL A 196 7.26 20.95 16.14
N HIS A 197 7.53 20.21 15.06
CA HIS A 197 6.96 18.89 14.80
C HIS A 197 7.99 17.79 15.11
N GLN A 198 8.60 17.85 16.29
CA GLN A 198 9.52 16.80 16.72
C GLN A 198 8.70 15.56 17.12
N SER A 199 9.04 14.41 16.53
CA SER A 199 8.50 13.13 17.00
C SER A 199 8.90 12.89 18.46
N ARG A 200 7.96 12.39 19.27
CA ARG A 200 8.23 12.02 20.66
C ARG A 200 9.28 10.92 20.77
N TRP A 201 9.31 10.01 19.80
CA TRP A 201 10.18 8.84 19.88
C TRP A 201 11.47 8.96 19.06
N ASN A 202 12.57 8.49 19.65
CA ASN A 202 13.80 8.14 18.97
C ASN A 202 13.90 6.62 18.87
N LEU A 203 13.71 6.06 17.67
CA LEU A 203 13.83 4.62 17.48
C LEU A 203 15.29 4.22 17.37
N ILE A 204 15.70 3.24 18.17
CA ILE A 204 17.07 2.71 18.19
C ILE A 204 17.11 1.50 17.26
N SER A 205 17.89 1.59 16.18
CA SER A 205 18.14 0.44 15.32
C SER A 205 19.27 -0.41 15.92
N ASN A 206 18.98 -1.68 16.26
CA ASN A 206 19.99 -2.62 16.71
C ASN A 206 20.46 -3.54 15.57
N GLY A 207 21.78 -3.70 15.40
CA GLY A 207 22.37 -4.57 14.39
C GLY A 207 22.00 -6.06 14.52
N THR A 208 21.69 -6.54 15.73
CA THR A 208 21.16 -7.91 15.92
C THR A 208 19.70 -8.05 15.51
N GLU A 209 18.89 -7.00 15.65
CA GLU A 209 17.54 -6.95 15.09
C GLU A 209 17.61 -6.91 13.56
N TYR A 210 18.61 -6.23 12.99
CA TYR A 210 18.83 -6.16 11.54
C TYR A 210 19.00 -7.56 10.89
N GLY A 211 19.72 -8.47 11.56
CA GLY A 211 19.95 -9.84 11.07
C GLY A 211 18.71 -10.75 11.13
N ALA A 212 17.73 -10.42 11.98
CA ALA A 212 16.46 -11.14 12.06
C ALA A 212 15.58 -10.94 10.81
N PHE A 213 15.71 -9.81 10.11
CA PHE A 213 14.93 -9.52 8.88
C PHE A 213 15.29 -10.37 7.68
N MET A 214 16.55 -10.78 7.62
CA MET A 214 17.11 -11.50 6.48
C MET A 214 16.75 -12.99 6.48
N LYS A 215 16.27 -13.53 7.62
CA LYS A 215 15.89 -14.93 7.73
C LYS A 215 14.38 -15.11 7.55
N PRO A 216 13.94 -16.16 6.84
CA PRO A 216 12.52 -16.44 6.67
C PRO A 216 11.84 -16.80 8.00
N ASP A 217 12.58 -17.26 9.01
CA ASP A 217 12.07 -17.82 10.26
C ASP A 217 11.06 -16.92 10.99
N TRP A 218 11.34 -15.62 11.14
CA TRP A 218 10.37 -14.70 11.76
C TRP A 218 9.10 -14.56 10.94
N ASN A 219 9.21 -14.52 9.61
CA ASN A 219 8.02 -14.46 8.74
C ASN A 219 7.21 -15.75 8.86
N LEU A 220 7.87 -16.91 8.90
CA LEU A 220 7.21 -18.20 9.07
C LEU A 220 6.50 -18.30 10.43
N HIS A 221 7.18 -17.92 11.51
CA HIS A 221 6.64 -17.95 12.86
C HIS A 221 5.45 -16.99 13.02
N LEU A 222 5.61 -15.74 12.60
CA LEU A 222 4.54 -14.74 12.66
C LEU A 222 3.35 -15.13 11.79
N MET A 223 3.56 -15.58 10.56
CA MET A 223 2.46 -16.03 9.70
C MET A 223 1.73 -17.24 10.29
N ALA A 224 2.46 -18.21 10.86
CA ALA A 224 1.82 -19.36 11.52
C ALA A 224 0.95 -18.94 12.71
N ALA A 225 1.31 -17.87 13.42
CA ALA A 225 0.55 -17.37 14.57
C ALA A 225 -0.60 -16.43 14.17
N LEU A 226 -0.37 -15.49 13.25
CA LEU A 226 -1.30 -14.41 12.88
C LEU A 226 -2.25 -14.79 11.73
N ALA A 227 -1.84 -15.75 10.90
CA ALA A 227 -2.57 -16.19 9.72
C ALA A 227 -2.52 -17.71 9.55
N PRO A 228 -3.02 -18.49 10.53
CA PRO A 228 -3.08 -19.94 10.42
C PRO A 228 -3.94 -20.41 9.22
N ASP A 229 -4.85 -19.55 8.74
CA ASP A 229 -5.65 -19.72 7.53
C ASP A 229 -4.82 -19.66 6.23
N PHE A 230 -3.57 -19.20 6.30
CA PHE A 230 -2.58 -19.21 5.22
C PHE A 230 -1.34 -20.04 5.62
N PRO A 231 -1.41 -21.37 5.62
CA PRO A 231 -0.24 -22.21 5.88
C PRO A 231 0.89 -21.98 4.86
N TYR A 232 2.12 -22.09 5.36
CA TYR A 232 3.34 -21.98 4.55
C TYR A 232 3.44 -23.10 3.51
N SER A 233 3.72 -22.72 2.26
CA SER A 233 3.95 -23.67 1.17
C SER A 233 5.42 -23.70 0.76
N ALA A 234 6.17 -24.65 1.32
CA ALA A 234 7.59 -24.85 0.99
C ALA A 234 7.82 -25.13 -0.49
N ALA A 235 6.91 -25.88 -1.13
CA ALA A 235 7.02 -26.24 -2.54
C ALA A 235 6.89 -25.04 -3.49
N LEU A 236 6.06 -24.05 -3.12
CA LEU A 236 5.85 -22.82 -3.88
C LEU A 236 6.90 -21.74 -3.56
N SER A 237 7.56 -21.84 -2.41
CA SER A 237 8.44 -20.81 -1.88
C SER A 237 9.89 -20.92 -2.36
N THR A 238 10.62 -19.83 -2.19
CA THR A 238 12.08 -19.75 -2.33
C THR A 238 12.67 -19.01 -1.13
N GLY A 239 14.00 -18.94 -1.00
CA GLY A 239 14.63 -18.19 0.09
C GLY A 239 14.32 -16.68 0.08
N LYS A 240 13.86 -16.13 -1.05
CA LYS A 240 13.53 -14.71 -1.22
C LYS A 240 12.05 -14.44 -1.47
N ARG A 241 11.22 -15.47 -1.66
CA ARG A 241 9.79 -15.33 -1.93
C ARG A 241 9.05 -16.38 -1.14
N LEU A 242 8.35 -15.96 -0.09
CA LEU A 242 7.60 -16.83 0.80
C LEU A 242 6.13 -16.82 0.37
N ILE A 243 5.57 -18.01 0.19
CA ILE A 243 4.20 -18.22 -0.27
C ILE A 243 3.42 -18.94 0.81
N PHE A 244 2.29 -18.35 1.20
CA PHE A 244 1.36 -18.88 2.17
C PHE A 244 0.00 -19.03 1.50
N VAL A 245 -0.58 -20.23 1.49
CA VAL A 245 -1.74 -20.54 0.64
C VAL A 245 -2.97 -20.68 1.50
N TYR A 246 -4.03 -19.93 1.16
CA TYR A 246 -5.31 -20.00 1.87
C TYR A 246 -5.89 -21.42 1.83
N GLU A 247 -6.32 -21.91 2.98
CA GLU A 247 -6.91 -23.25 3.10
C GLU A 247 -8.19 -23.41 2.25
N GLY A 248 -8.53 -24.67 1.93
CA GLY A 248 -9.73 -25.03 1.19
C GLY A 248 -9.49 -25.94 -0.01
N ASP A 249 -10.58 -26.27 -0.70
CA ASP A 249 -10.65 -27.44 -1.58
C ASP A 249 -10.85 -27.06 -3.06
N GLY A 250 -11.06 -25.76 -3.33
CA GLY A 250 -11.28 -25.24 -4.67
C GLY A 250 -10.07 -25.39 -5.58
N ALA A 251 -10.32 -25.40 -6.90
CA ALA A 251 -9.27 -25.49 -7.92
C ALA A 251 -8.31 -24.28 -7.91
N LEU A 252 -8.80 -23.13 -7.43
CA LEU A 252 -8.05 -21.89 -7.23
C LEU A 252 -7.83 -21.66 -5.73
N ALA A 253 -6.78 -20.92 -5.42
CA ALA A 253 -6.46 -20.52 -4.05
C ALA A 253 -5.94 -19.09 -4.05
N TRP A 254 -6.39 -18.30 -3.07
CA TRP A 254 -5.66 -17.11 -2.67
C TRP A 254 -4.37 -17.52 -1.97
N ALA A 255 -3.31 -16.74 -2.17
CA ALA A 255 -2.05 -16.90 -1.49
C ALA A 255 -1.49 -15.52 -1.11
N LEU A 256 -0.87 -15.44 0.05
CA LEU A 256 -0.06 -14.31 0.45
C LEU A 256 1.37 -14.54 -0.01
N MET A 257 1.86 -13.59 -0.80
CA MET A 257 3.22 -13.56 -1.30
C MET A 257 4.00 -12.47 -0.58
N ILE A 258 5.03 -12.87 0.16
CA ILE A 258 6.01 -11.98 0.75
C ILE A 258 7.26 -12.03 -0.14
N ASP A 259 7.53 -10.93 -0.84
CA ASP A 259 8.67 -10.82 -1.75
C ASP A 259 9.82 -10.02 -1.12
N LYS A 260 10.98 -10.66 -1.02
CA LYS A 260 12.25 -10.13 -0.50
C LYS A 260 13.37 -10.27 -1.54
N THR A 261 13.04 -10.18 -2.83
CA THR A 261 13.98 -10.34 -3.94
C THR A 261 15.20 -9.41 -3.85
N ASP A 262 14.98 -8.18 -3.36
CA ASP A 262 16.01 -7.16 -3.14
C ASP A 262 16.79 -7.30 -1.82
N GLY A 263 16.42 -8.27 -0.98
CA GLY A 263 17.03 -8.47 0.34
C GLY A 263 16.70 -7.37 1.35
N SER A 264 15.65 -6.58 1.12
CA SER A 264 15.24 -5.49 2.02
C SER A 264 14.99 -6.00 3.44
N PRO A 265 15.44 -5.25 4.47
CA PRO A 265 15.17 -5.57 5.86
C PRO A 265 13.72 -5.26 6.29
N THR A 266 12.91 -4.67 5.42
CA THR A 266 11.49 -4.35 5.68
C THR A 266 10.60 -4.91 4.58
N TYR A 267 9.27 -4.89 4.76
CA TYR A 267 8.33 -5.09 3.66
C TYR A 267 8.29 -3.86 2.74
N ARG A 268 9.43 -3.56 2.10
CA ARG A 268 9.50 -2.55 1.03
C ARG A 268 8.43 -2.82 -0.03
N TYR A 269 8.22 -4.10 -0.30
CA TYR A 269 7.04 -4.58 -1.00
C TYR A 269 6.09 -5.17 0.05
N PRO A 270 4.91 -4.57 0.27
CA PRO A 270 3.94 -5.10 1.23
C PRO A 270 3.54 -6.52 0.81
N PRO A 271 3.13 -7.39 1.77
CA PRO A 271 2.57 -8.70 1.45
C PRO A 271 1.46 -8.57 0.39
N ARG A 272 1.60 -9.30 -0.72
CA ARG A 272 0.66 -9.24 -1.84
C ARG A 272 -0.29 -10.42 -1.80
N LEU A 273 -1.57 -10.16 -2.02
CA LEU A 273 -2.58 -11.20 -2.17
C LEU A 273 -2.66 -11.60 -3.64
N VAL A 274 -2.31 -12.84 -3.96
CA VAL A 274 -2.27 -13.36 -5.33
C VAL A 274 -3.18 -14.57 -5.48
N LEU A 275 -3.86 -14.67 -6.62
CA LEU A 275 -4.68 -15.82 -6.98
C LEU A 275 -3.85 -16.80 -7.81
N ILE A 276 -3.82 -18.05 -7.39
CA ILE A 276 -3.05 -19.12 -8.02
C ILE A 276 -3.91 -20.37 -8.23
N ARG A 277 -3.39 -21.30 -9.02
CA ARG A 277 -3.95 -22.65 -9.11
C ARG A 277 -3.50 -23.48 -7.91
N ARG A 278 -4.43 -24.12 -7.21
CA ARG A 278 -4.11 -24.98 -6.05
C ARG A 278 -3.27 -26.20 -6.43
N VAL A 279 -3.35 -26.63 -7.68
CA VAL A 279 -2.54 -27.76 -8.22
C VAL A 279 -1.08 -27.40 -8.48
N GLN A 280 -0.66 -26.13 -8.34
CA GLN A 280 0.75 -25.77 -8.49
C GLN A 280 1.56 -26.42 -7.36
N LYS A 281 2.59 -27.19 -7.74
CA LYS A 281 3.47 -27.92 -6.81
C LYS A 281 4.95 -27.56 -6.97
N LYS A 282 5.26 -26.59 -7.82
CA LYS A 282 6.61 -26.06 -8.05
C LYS A 282 6.70 -24.62 -7.56
N LYS A 283 7.94 -24.13 -7.43
CA LYS A 283 8.25 -22.75 -7.08
C LYS A 283 7.39 -21.79 -7.91
N LEU A 284 6.66 -20.90 -7.24
CA LEU A 284 5.71 -19.99 -7.87
C LEU A 284 6.45 -18.92 -8.68
N LYS A 285 6.21 -18.91 -9.99
CA LYS A 285 6.69 -17.88 -10.92
C LYS A 285 5.60 -16.84 -11.15
N ASP A 286 5.98 -15.67 -11.69
CA ASP A 286 5.02 -14.61 -11.99
C ASP A 286 3.97 -15.08 -13.01
N ASP A 287 4.35 -15.91 -13.98
CA ASP A 287 3.45 -16.52 -14.98
C ASP A 287 2.43 -17.50 -14.37
N ASP A 288 2.66 -17.97 -13.14
CA ASP A 288 1.71 -18.85 -12.43
C ASP A 288 0.64 -18.05 -11.67
N ILE A 289 0.79 -16.73 -11.55
CA ILE A 289 -0.13 -15.83 -10.85
C ILE A 289 -1.26 -15.47 -11.80
N LEU A 290 -2.47 -15.90 -11.47
CA LEU A 290 -3.66 -15.67 -12.29
C LEU A 290 -4.14 -14.23 -12.18
N PHE A 291 -4.05 -13.67 -10.98
CA PHE A 291 -4.42 -12.31 -10.65
C PHE A 291 -3.65 -11.88 -9.39
N ALA A 292 -3.27 -10.63 -9.30
CA ALA A 292 -2.70 -10.04 -8.08
C ALA A 292 -3.62 -8.91 -7.64
N ASN A 293 -3.84 -8.79 -6.33
CA ASN A 293 -4.64 -7.72 -5.79
C ASN A 293 -4.06 -6.35 -6.17
N VAL A 294 -4.96 -5.40 -6.41
CA VAL A 294 -4.62 -4.00 -6.62
C VAL A 294 -4.74 -3.31 -5.26
N ASP A 295 -3.61 -3.14 -4.60
CA ASP A 295 -3.52 -2.42 -3.33
C ASP A 295 -2.52 -1.27 -3.44
N GLY A 296 -2.73 -0.25 -2.60
CA GLY A 296 -1.84 0.89 -2.48
C GLY A 296 -0.46 0.50 -1.95
N TRP A 297 0.51 1.38 -2.16
CA TRP A 297 1.83 1.26 -1.55
C TRP A 297 1.79 1.76 -0.11
N PHE A 298 2.51 1.07 0.77
CA PHE A 298 2.66 1.47 2.17
C PHE A 298 4.13 1.60 2.53
N VAL A 299 4.45 2.59 3.36
CA VAL A 299 5.83 2.85 3.79
C VAL A 299 6.02 2.29 5.19
N SER A 300 6.91 1.30 5.31
CA SER A 300 7.43 0.85 6.60
C SER A 300 8.18 1.99 7.30
N ARG A 301 7.90 2.20 8.60
CA ARG A 301 8.46 3.30 9.40
C ARG A 301 9.64 2.89 10.28
N GLY A 302 10.01 1.60 10.28
CA GLY A 302 11.11 1.09 11.09
C GLY A 302 11.60 -0.26 10.60
N SER A 303 12.58 -0.81 11.32
CA SER A 303 13.06 -2.18 11.14
C SER A 303 12.99 -2.87 12.49
N GLY A 304 12.30 -3.99 12.59
CA GLY A 304 12.07 -4.67 13.86
C GLY A 304 11.32 -5.98 13.64
N ALA A 305 11.61 -7.05 14.38
CA ALA A 305 10.67 -8.17 14.44
C ALA A 305 9.28 -7.63 14.83
N ARG A 306 9.27 -6.64 15.74
CA ARG A 306 8.13 -5.80 16.06
C ARG A 306 7.49 -5.12 14.85
N CYS A 307 8.27 -4.44 14.02
CA CYS A 307 7.78 -3.81 12.79
C CYS A 307 7.13 -4.83 11.84
N LEU A 308 7.74 -6.00 11.66
CA LEU A 308 7.16 -7.08 10.82
C LEU A 308 5.81 -7.54 11.35
N GLU A 309 5.72 -7.77 12.66
CA GLU A 309 4.48 -8.16 13.31
C GLU A 309 3.40 -7.07 13.15
N THR A 310 3.74 -5.81 13.41
CA THR A 310 2.83 -4.67 13.23
C THR A 310 2.34 -4.55 11.79
N GLU A 311 3.23 -4.70 10.81
CA GLU A 311 2.86 -4.64 9.38
C GLU A 311 1.99 -5.84 8.98
N LEU A 312 2.24 -7.05 9.50
CA LEU A 312 1.37 -8.19 9.29
C LEU A 312 -0.01 -7.99 9.93
N LEU A 313 -0.07 -7.48 11.16
CA LEU A 313 -1.32 -7.15 11.84
C LEU A 313 -2.14 -6.11 11.06
N PHE A 314 -1.48 -5.20 10.34
CA PHE A 314 -2.13 -4.27 9.43
C PHE A 314 -2.59 -4.92 8.11
N HIS A 315 -1.71 -5.67 7.44
CA HIS A 315 -1.99 -6.21 6.10
C HIS A 315 -2.94 -7.41 6.09
N LEU A 316 -2.89 -8.29 7.09
CA LEU A 316 -3.66 -9.54 7.10
C LEU A 316 -5.18 -9.32 7.15
N PRO A 317 -5.74 -8.49 8.05
CA PRO A 317 -7.18 -8.19 8.02
C PRO A 317 -7.62 -7.57 6.70
N ARG A 318 -6.79 -6.68 6.12
CA ARG A 318 -7.06 -6.09 4.80
C ARG A 318 -7.12 -7.15 3.71
N CYS A 319 -6.17 -8.08 3.68
CA CYS A 319 -6.17 -9.17 2.71
C CYS A 319 -7.43 -10.04 2.83
N ARG A 320 -7.89 -10.34 4.06
CA ARG A 320 -9.13 -11.09 4.29
C ARG A 320 -10.36 -10.36 3.74
N ARG A 321 -10.48 -9.04 4.00
CA ARG A 321 -11.55 -8.21 3.40
C ARG A 321 -11.50 -8.17 1.87
N MET A 322 -10.30 -8.18 1.29
CA MET A 322 -10.15 -8.25 -0.17
C MET A 322 -10.59 -9.60 -0.72
N ILE A 323 -10.30 -10.71 -0.04
CA ILE A 323 -10.81 -12.03 -0.43
C ILE A 323 -12.34 -12.00 -0.48
N GLU A 324 -12.99 -11.47 0.57
CA GLU A 324 -14.44 -11.32 0.63
C GLU A 324 -14.97 -10.45 -0.52
N PHE A 325 -14.33 -9.31 -0.77
CA PHE A 325 -14.69 -8.42 -1.87
C PHE A 325 -14.57 -9.10 -3.24
N TYR A 326 -13.49 -9.86 -3.48
CA TYR A 326 -13.25 -10.49 -4.77
C TYR A 326 -14.07 -11.76 -5.02
N THR A 327 -14.55 -12.41 -3.96
CA THR A 327 -15.29 -13.68 -4.03
C THR A 327 -16.43 -13.69 -5.06
N PRO A 328 -17.37 -12.72 -5.10
CA PRO A 328 -18.45 -12.72 -6.10
C PRO A 328 -17.93 -12.65 -7.54
N PHE A 329 -16.89 -11.85 -7.80
CA PHE A 329 -16.32 -11.71 -9.15
C PHE A 329 -15.55 -12.96 -9.59
N LEU A 330 -14.93 -13.67 -8.65
CA LEU A 330 -14.28 -14.95 -8.93
C LEU A 330 -15.31 -16.02 -9.33
N ALA A 331 -16.45 -16.08 -8.64
CA ALA A 331 -17.51 -17.02 -8.97
C ALA A 331 -18.04 -16.80 -10.41
N GLU A 332 -18.34 -15.54 -10.74
CA GLU A 332 -18.79 -15.14 -12.08
C GLU A 332 -17.74 -15.47 -13.16
N ALA A 333 -16.46 -15.19 -12.90
CA ALA A 333 -15.38 -15.50 -13.83
C ALA A 333 -15.17 -17.02 -14.02
N ILE A 334 -15.38 -17.84 -12.98
CA ILE A 334 -15.32 -19.30 -13.07
C ILE A 334 -16.46 -19.81 -13.95
N GLU A 335 -17.69 -19.33 -13.73
CA GLU A 335 -18.85 -19.70 -14.55
C GLU A 335 -18.64 -19.35 -16.02
N TYR A 336 -18.07 -18.18 -16.32
CA TYR A 336 -17.73 -17.78 -17.68
C TYR A 336 -16.70 -18.70 -18.36
N ALA A 337 -15.78 -19.29 -17.60
CA ALA A 337 -14.68 -20.10 -18.12
C ALA A 337 -14.96 -21.62 -18.15
N MET A 338 -16.07 -22.06 -17.56
CA MET A 338 -16.49 -23.47 -17.54
C MET A 338 -17.10 -23.89 -18.86
#